data_AF-A0A967D0I8-F1
#
_entry.id   AF-A0A967D0I8-F1
#
_cell.length_a   1.000
_cell.length_b   1.000
_cell.length_c   1.000
_cell.angle_alpha   90.00
_cell.angle_beta   90.00
_cell.angle_gamma   90.00
#
_symmetry.space_group_name_H-M   'P 1'
#
loop_
_entity.id
_entity.type
_entity.pdbx_description
1 polymer ?
#
loop_
_entity_poly.entity_id
_entity_poly.type
_entity_poly.pdbx_seq_one_letter_code
_entity_poly.pdbx_strand_id
1 'polypeptide(L)'
;MVACLVAVAQISCGLEDSTGVAKAGETAAQSSSENREKFFRQRYECGREAWPVPQVDAGIQWQELGPLPDVQHPEDNPFSPAKAELGKALFFDPRLSGSREIACASCHDPDLAWADGRTVSFGHHREPLKRNAPTIRNITFQQSLFWDGRADTIEQQVEQVLLNPAEMHITRQQLVAAVAAVPGYREQFAAAFADSQVSFDRVVRAVACFQRTVVGGGSRFDRFVGGEYDLFSD
;
A
#
# COMPACT_ATOMS: atom_id res chain seq x y z
N MET A 1 18.02 24.94 19.75
CA MET A 1 19.06 24.96 18.70
C MET A 1 19.81 23.64 18.76
N VAL A 2 19.39 22.65 17.97
CA VAL A 2 20.22 21.48 17.64
C VAL A 2 19.96 21.25 16.16
N ALA A 3 20.87 21.74 15.32
CA ALA A 3 20.85 21.51 13.89
C ALA A 3 21.45 20.12 13.65
N CYS A 4 20.62 19.18 13.20
CA CYS A 4 21.07 17.88 12.73
C CYS A 4 21.55 18.08 11.28
N LEU A 5 22.87 18.16 11.08
CA LEU A 5 23.48 18.14 9.76
C LEU A 5 23.28 16.74 9.17
N VAL A 6 22.42 16.61 8.17
CA VAL A 6 22.42 15.45 7.27
C VAL A 6 23.59 15.67 6.32
N ALA A 7 24.68 14.94 6.54
CA ALA A 7 25.79 14.90 5.60
C ALA A 7 25.33 14.15 4.34
N VAL A 8 25.01 14.89 3.28
CA VAL A 8 24.86 14.33 1.93
C VAL A 8 26.25 13.95 1.46
N ALA A 9 26.59 12.67 1.56
CA ALA A 9 27.78 12.14 0.92
C ALA A 9 27.57 12.22 -0.59
N GLN A 10 28.10 13.26 -1.22
CA GLN A 10 28.29 13.29 -2.67
C GLN A 10 29.38 12.26 -2.99
N ILE A 11 28.98 11.01 -3.20
CA ILE A 11 29.83 10.07 -3.94
C ILE A 11 29.81 10.58 -5.37
N SER A 12 30.92 11.17 -5.79
CA SER A 12 31.13 11.60 -7.17
C SER A 12 31.02 10.35 -8.05
N CYS A 13 29.88 10.18 -8.72
CA CYS A 13 29.74 9.24 -9.83
C CYS A 13 30.89 9.57 -10.79
N GLY A 14 31.82 8.63 -10.99
CA GLY A 14 33.07 8.80 -11.74
C GLY A 14 32.91 9.04 -13.24
N LEU A 15 31.87 9.78 -13.64
CA LEU A 15 31.72 10.41 -14.94
C LEU A 15 32.68 11.61 -15.02
N GLU A 16 33.98 11.40 -14.83
CA GLU A 16 34.96 12.45 -15.09
C GLU A 16 35.20 12.56 -16.60
N ASP A 17 35.09 13.80 -17.06
CA ASP A 17 35.37 14.31 -18.40
C ASP A 17 36.69 13.78 -18.98
N SER A 18 36.62 12.81 -19.90
CA SER A 18 37.59 12.70 -20.98
C SER A 18 36.91 13.13 -22.27
N THR A 19 36.86 14.44 -22.49
CA THR A 19 36.42 15.11 -23.72
C THR A 19 35.05 14.65 -24.23
N GLY A 20 33.99 15.11 -23.58
CA GLY A 20 32.66 14.97 -24.14
C GLY A 20 31.61 15.19 -23.09
N VAL A 21 31.24 16.46 -22.87
CA VAL A 21 29.91 16.80 -22.37
C VAL A 21 28.94 15.86 -23.06
N ALA A 22 28.35 14.92 -22.32
CA ALA A 22 27.27 14.10 -22.82
C ALA A 22 26.16 15.08 -23.17
N LYS A 23 26.12 15.47 -24.45
CA LYS A 23 25.11 16.36 -24.99
C LYS A 23 23.78 15.73 -24.64
N ALA A 24 22.85 16.55 -24.18
CA ALA A 24 21.43 16.23 -24.22
C ALA A 24 21.13 15.66 -25.63
N GLY A 25 21.00 14.33 -25.74
CA GLY A 25 20.88 13.65 -27.04
C GLY A 25 21.66 12.34 -27.24
N GLU A 26 22.56 11.91 -26.35
CA GLU A 26 23.15 10.56 -26.46
C GLU A 26 22.11 9.48 -26.14
N THR A 27 21.46 8.98 -27.19
CA THR A 27 20.53 7.87 -27.10
C THR A 27 21.33 6.57 -27.19
N ALA A 28 21.03 5.64 -26.28
CA ALA A 28 21.59 4.28 -26.28
C ALA A 28 21.29 3.47 -27.58
N ALA A 29 20.55 4.07 -28.52
CA ALA A 29 20.04 3.50 -29.75
C ALA A 29 21.10 3.18 -30.83
N GLN A 30 22.35 3.66 -30.68
CA GLN A 30 23.38 3.55 -31.73
C GLN A 30 24.55 2.60 -31.40
N SER A 31 24.49 1.83 -30.30
CA SER A 31 25.60 0.96 -29.86
C SER A 31 25.25 -0.54 -29.91
N SER A 32 26.27 -1.41 -29.95
CA SER A 32 26.11 -2.88 -29.81
C SER A 32 25.35 -3.21 -28.52
N SER A 33 24.69 -4.38 -28.45
CA SER A 33 23.91 -4.79 -27.28
C SER A 33 24.73 -4.71 -25.98
N GLU A 34 25.98 -5.17 -26.01
CA GLU A 34 26.91 -5.12 -24.86
C GLU A 34 27.29 -3.69 -24.46
N ASN A 35 27.46 -2.77 -25.42
CA ASN A 35 27.75 -1.37 -25.12
C ASN A 35 26.52 -0.66 -24.54
N ARG A 36 25.34 -1.06 -24.99
CA ARG A 36 24.06 -0.54 -24.50
C ARG A 36 23.78 -0.97 -23.07
N GLU A 37 24.04 -2.22 -22.73
CA GLU A 37 23.89 -2.75 -21.36
C GLU A 37 24.84 -2.04 -20.39
N LYS A 38 26.13 -1.92 -20.75
CA LYS A 38 27.11 -1.18 -19.93
C LYS A 38 26.72 0.28 -19.71
N PHE A 39 26.22 0.95 -20.75
CA PHE A 39 25.71 2.32 -20.65
C PHE A 39 24.58 2.41 -19.62
N PHE A 40 23.56 1.56 -19.73
CA PHE A 40 22.42 1.61 -18.80
C PHE A 40 22.84 1.27 -17.39
N ARG A 41 23.70 0.25 -17.22
CA ARG A 41 24.22 -0.13 -15.91
C ARG A 41 24.92 1.04 -15.22
N GLN A 42 25.86 1.71 -15.89
CA GLN A 42 26.56 2.87 -15.33
C GLN A 42 25.62 4.01 -14.92
N ARG A 43 24.51 4.21 -15.66
CA ARG A 43 23.52 5.24 -15.31
C ARG A 43 22.66 4.85 -14.11
N TYR A 44 22.23 3.60 -14.04
CA TYR A 44 21.40 3.10 -12.94
C TYR A 44 22.19 2.90 -11.64
N GLU A 45 23.49 2.64 -11.72
CA GLU A 45 24.42 2.61 -10.57
C GLU A 45 24.74 4.01 -10.00
N CYS A 46 24.10 5.07 -10.51
CA CYS A 46 24.19 6.42 -9.97
C CYS A 46 22.80 6.91 -9.53
N GLY A 47 22.75 8.12 -8.96
CA GLY A 47 21.50 8.75 -8.51
C GLY A 47 20.41 8.75 -9.58
N ARG A 48 19.14 8.73 -9.17
CA ARG A 48 17.98 8.79 -10.07
C ARG A 48 18.04 9.94 -11.07
N GLU A 49 18.68 11.04 -10.69
CA GLU A 49 18.91 12.21 -11.56
C GLU A 49 19.75 11.88 -12.81
N ALA A 50 20.56 10.82 -12.75
CA ALA A 50 21.40 10.34 -13.85
C ALA A 50 20.72 9.25 -14.68
N TRP A 51 19.55 8.76 -14.25
CA TRP A 51 18.83 7.70 -14.96
C TRP A 51 18.38 8.21 -16.33
N PRO A 52 18.35 7.34 -17.35
CA PRO A 52 17.87 7.73 -18.67
C PRO A 52 16.41 8.18 -18.58
N VAL A 53 16.11 9.33 -19.16
CA VAL A 53 14.74 9.85 -19.25
C VAL A 53 13.87 8.84 -20.01
N PRO A 54 12.70 8.44 -19.47
CA PRO A 54 11.82 7.50 -20.13
C PRO A 54 11.24 8.13 -21.41
N GLN A 55 10.98 7.27 -22.39
CA GLN A 55 10.22 7.66 -23.57
C GLN A 55 8.72 7.61 -23.21
N VAL A 56 8.09 8.78 -23.14
CA VAL A 56 6.66 8.93 -22.87
C VAL A 56 5.99 9.73 -23.98
N ASP A 57 4.70 9.50 -24.19
CA ASP A 57 3.92 10.23 -25.18
C ASP A 57 3.85 11.74 -24.85
N ALA A 58 3.69 12.55 -25.89
CA ALA A 58 3.62 14.00 -25.74
C ALA A 58 2.46 14.42 -24.82
N GLY A 59 2.76 15.24 -23.81
CA GLY A 59 1.77 15.74 -22.85
C GLY A 59 1.55 14.86 -21.62
N ILE A 60 2.20 13.68 -21.54
CA ILE A 60 2.16 12.84 -20.33
C ILE A 60 3.08 13.41 -19.26
N GLN A 61 2.49 13.75 -18.10
CA GLN A 61 3.27 14.00 -16.89
C GLN A 61 3.72 12.66 -16.32
N TRP A 62 5.02 12.51 -16.08
CA TRP A 62 5.60 11.30 -15.50
C TRP A 62 6.42 11.67 -14.27
N GLN A 63 6.55 10.69 -13.37
CA GLN A 63 7.40 10.75 -12.19
C GLN A 63 8.27 9.50 -12.20
N GLU A 64 9.55 9.65 -11.89
CA GLU A 64 10.48 8.52 -11.81
C GLU A 64 10.09 7.58 -10.66
N LEU A 65 10.39 6.29 -10.84
CA LEU A 65 10.24 5.31 -9.78
C LEU A 65 11.06 5.72 -8.56
N GLY A 66 10.43 5.63 -7.41
CA GLY A 66 10.98 6.07 -6.14
C GLY A 66 10.60 5.13 -4.99
N PRO A 67 11.14 5.38 -3.79
CA PRO A 67 10.59 4.76 -2.60
C PRO A 67 9.12 5.17 -2.46
N LEU A 68 8.36 4.32 -1.78
CA LEU A 68 6.99 4.66 -1.41
C LEU A 68 6.98 5.97 -0.58
N PRO A 69 6.03 6.88 -0.85
CA PRO A 69 5.89 8.11 -0.07
C PRO A 69 5.40 7.79 1.35
N ASP A 70 5.45 8.79 2.23
CA ASP A 70 4.87 8.68 3.57
C ASP A 70 3.35 8.46 3.49
N VAL A 71 2.84 7.59 4.36
CA VAL A 71 1.41 7.29 4.46
C VAL A 71 0.63 8.55 4.81
N GLN A 72 -0.37 8.85 3.98
CA GLN A 72 -1.30 9.95 4.20
C GLN A 72 -2.62 9.40 4.77
N HIS A 73 -3.16 10.09 5.77
CA HIS A 73 -4.48 9.81 6.33
C HIS A 73 -5.42 10.95 5.98
N PRO A 74 -6.67 10.66 5.55
CA PRO A 74 -7.60 11.72 5.17
C PRO A 74 -8.05 12.50 6.41
N GLU A 75 -8.37 13.78 6.21
CA GLU A 75 -8.76 14.70 7.29
C GLU A 75 -9.98 14.21 8.07
N ASP A 76 -10.91 13.53 7.40
CA ASP A 76 -12.12 12.99 8.02
C ASP A 76 -11.88 11.64 8.72
N ASN A 77 -10.75 10.97 8.47
CA ASN A 77 -10.33 9.78 9.20
C ASN A 77 -8.83 9.82 9.58
N PRO A 78 -8.44 10.72 10.51
CA PRO A 78 -7.05 10.92 10.87
C PRO A 78 -6.48 9.70 11.60
N PHE A 79 -5.17 9.51 11.52
CA PHE A 79 -4.48 8.45 12.24
C PHE A 79 -4.52 8.68 13.75
N SER A 80 -4.73 7.59 14.50
CA SER A 80 -4.29 7.48 15.88
C SER A 80 -3.87 6.04 16.17
N PRO A 81 -2.87 5.79 17.04
CA PRO A 81 -2.47 4.43 17.40
C PRO A 81 -3.64 3.59 17.94
N ALA A 82 -4.50 4.19 18.77
CA ALA A 82 -5.67 3.53 19.32
C ALA A 82 -6.69 3.12 18.24
N LYS A 83 -6.88 3.95 17.20
CA LYS A 83 -7.76 3.63 16.07
C LYS A 83 -7.19 2.52 15.20
N ALA A 84 -5.88 2.52 14.96
CA ALA A 84 -5.21 1.45 14.23
C ALA A 84 -5.29 0.10 14.98
N GLU A 85 -5.10 0.10 16.30
CA GLU A 85 -5.23 -1.12 17.12
C GLU A 85 -6.67 -1.63 17.17
N LEU A 86 -7.67 -0.75 17.33
CA LEU A 86 -9.08 -1.14 17.20
C LEU A 86 -9.39 -1.70 15.80
N GLY A 87 -8.88 -1.04 14.76
CA GLY A 87 -9.03 -1.48 13.37
C GLY A 87 -8.43 -2.86 13.13
N LYS A 88 -7.25 -3.12 13.70
CA LYS A 88 -6.60 -4.43 13.68
C LYS A 88 -7.47 -5.47 14.35
N ALA A 89 -7.93 -5.22 15.56
CA ALA A 89 -8.81 -6.16 16.27
C ALA A 89 -10.05 -6.52 15.43
N LEU A 90 -10.70 -5.53 14.83
CA LEU A 90 -11.87 -5.71 13.96
C LEU A 90 -11.53 -6.44 12.65
N PHE A 91 -10.37 -6.20 12.05
CA PHE A 91 -9.93 -6.83 10.80
C PHE A 91 -9.82 -8.37 10.92
N PHE A 92 -9.43 -8.86 12.10
CA PHE A 92 -9.30 -10.29 12.39
C PHE A 92 -10.55 -10.89 13.07
N ASP A 93 -11.60 -10.11 13.31
CA ASP A 93 -12.78 -10.57 14.05
C ASP A 93 -13.87 -11.08 13.09
N PRO A 94 -14.14 -12.41 13.09
CA PRO A 94 -15.11 -12.97 12.16
C PRO A 94 -16.56 -12.57 12.49
N ARG A 95 -16.82 -12.01 13.68
CA ARG A 95 -18.16 -11.52 14.07
C ARG A 95 -18.63 -10.33 13.21
N LEU A 96 -17.76 -9.77 12.37
CA LEU A 96 -18.11 -8.77 11.37
C LEU A 96 -18.82 -9.39 10.15
N SER A 97 -18.89 -10.72 10.01
CA SER A 97 -19.72 -11.37 8.99
C SER A 97 -21.06 -11.85 9.55
N GLY A 98 -22.07 -11.96 8.68
CA GLY A 98 -23.38 -12.50 9.02
C GLY A 98 -23.33 -13.94 9.53
N SER A 99 -22.37 -14.75 9.03
CA SER A 99 -22.14 -16.12 9.49
C SER A 99 -21.31 -16.20 10.78
N ARG A 100 -20.55 -15.15 11.11
CA ARG A 100 -19.53 -15.14 12.17
C ARG A 100 -18.34 -16.08 11.92
N GLU A 101 -18.10 -16.44 10.66
CA GLU A 101 -17.05 -17.38 10.25
C GLU A 101 -15.97 -16.73 9.36
N ILE A 102 -16.20 -15.49 8.89
CA ILE A 102 -15.35 -14.82 7.91
C ILE A 102 -14.90 -13.49 8.49
N ALA A 103 -13.59 -13.27 8.53
CA ALA A 103 -12.98 -11.99 8.85
C ALA A 103 -12.34 -11.39 7.58
N CYS A 104 -11.92 -10.13 7.62
CA CYS A 104 -11.14 -9.56 6.51
C CYS A 104 -9.86 -10.38 6.26
N ALA A 105 -9.22 -10.83 7.35
CA ALA A 105 -8.05 -11.70 7.30
C ALA A 105 -8.27 -13.07 6.66
N SER A 106 -9.52 -13.55 6.51
CA SER A 106 -9.82 -14.82 5.83
C SER A 106 -9.49 -14.77 4.32
N CYS A 107 -9.52 -13.57 3.73
CA CYS A 107 -9.18 -13.30 2.33
C CYS A 107 -7.89 -12.47 2.17
N HIS A 108 -7.41 -11.84 3.25
CA HIS A 108 -6.24 -10.97 3.27
C HIS A 108 -5.29 -11.39 4.39
N ASP A 109 -4.69 -12.56 4.22
CA ASP A 109 -3.88 -13.24 5.22
C ASP A 109 -2.45 -12.64 5.26
N PRO A 110 -1.98 -12.15 6.42
CA PRO A 110 -0.62 -11.60 6.56
C PRO A 110 0.48 -12.55 6.08
N ASP A 111 0.32 -13.87 6.29
CA ASP A 111 1.31 -14.88 5.93
C ASP A 111 1.36 -15.12 4.41
N LEU A 112 0.31 -14.71 3.69
CA LEU A 112 0.21 -14.77 2.23
C LEU A 112 0.33 -13.37 1.61
N ALA A 113 1.18 -12.52 2.21
CA ALA A 113 1.40 -11.15 1.79
C ALA A 113 0.10 -10.35 1.69
N TRP A 114 -0.83 -10.56 2.64
CA TRP A 114 -2.12 -9.89 2.73
C TRP A 114 -3.10 -10.19 1.58
N ALA A 115 -2.94 -11.35 0.94
CA ALA A 115 -3.88 -11.95 -0.01
C ALA A 115 -4.32 -13.34 0.50
N ASP A 116 -4.98 -14.15 -0.32
CA ASP A 116 -5.45 -15.49 0.09
C ASP A 116 -4.79 -16.67 -0.63
N GLY A 117 -3.93 -16.41 -1.61
CA GLY A 117 -3.24 -17.43 -2.39
C GLY A 117 -4.16 -18.30 -3.28
N ARG A 118 -5.38 -17.86 -3.59
CA ARG A 118 -6.37 -18.63 -4.36
C ARG A 118 -6.69 -17.99 -5.71
N THR A 119 -7.10 -18.79 -6.68
CA THR A 119 -7.60 -18.27 -7.98
C THR A 119 -8.83 -17.38 -7.80
N VAL A 120 -9.74 -17.78 -6.91
CA VAL A 120 -10.87 -16.99 -6.43
C VAL A 120 -11.08 -17.25 -4.95
N SER A 121 -11.52 -16.23 -4.22
CA SER A 121 -11.79 -16.36 -2.78
C SER A 121 -13.12 -17.07 -2.52
N PHE A 122 -13.34 -17.49 -1.28
CA PHE A 122 -14.62 -18.04 -0.83
C PHE A 122 -15.29 -17.05 0.12
N GLY A 123 -16.54 -16.71 -0.16
CA GLY A 123 -17.32 -15.80 0.65
C GLY A 123 -18.32 -16.53 1.55
N HIS A 124 -19.47 -15.91 1.76
CA HIS A 124 -20.55 -16.46 2.59
C HIS A 124 -20.94 -17.87 2.14
N HIS A 125 -21.26 -18.75 3.10
CA HIS A 125 -21.52 -20.17 2.85
C HIS A 125 -20.41 -20.94 2.11
N ARG A 126 -19.18 -20.41 2.10
CA ARG A 126 -18.03 -20.96 1.36
C ARG A 126 -18.30 -21.05 -0.15
N GLU A 127 -19.14 -20.15 -0.67
CA GLU A 127 -19.37 -20.05 -2.11
C GLU A 127 -18.20 -19.36 -2.80
N PRO A 128 -17.77 -19.84 -3.98
CA PRO A 128 -16.70 -19.20 -4.73
C PRO A 128 -17.13 -17.81 -5.20
N LEU A 129 -16.27 -16.81 -4.97
CA LEU A 129 -16.43 -15.47 -5.51
C LEU A 129 -16.00 -15.42 -6.99
N LYS A 130 -16.24 -14.26 -7.62
CA LYS A 130 -15.95 -14.07 -9.05
C LYS A 130 -14.49 -13.73 -9.36
N ARG A 131 -13.71 -13.30 -8.36
CA ARG A 131 -12.36 -12.76 -8.53
C ARG A 131 -11.46 -13.19 -7.37
N ASN A 132 -10.15 -13.16 -7.62
CA ASN A 132 -9.13 -13.26 -6.58
C ASN A 132 -9.18 -12.04 -5.63
N ALA A 133 -8.86 -12.23 -4.36
CA ALA A 133 -8.64 -11.15 -3.41
C ALA A 133 -7.26 -10.49 -3.65
N PRO A 134 -7.21 -9.21 -4.06
CA PRO A 134 -5.94 -8.50 -4.19
C PRO A 134 -5.27 -8.32 -2.82
N THR A 135 -3.95 -8.15 -2.81
CA THR A 135 -3.25 -7.80 -1.55
C THR A 135 -3.70 -6.45 -1.02
N ILE A 136 -3.85 -6.32 0.31
CA ILE A 136 -4.01 -4.99 0.95
C ILE A 136 -2.67 -4.34 1.32
N ARG A 137 -1.54 -5.01 1.09
CA ARG A 137 -0.23 -4.40 1.31
C ARG A 137 -0.06 -3.22 0.35
N ASN A 138 0.33 -2.08 0.89
CA ASN A 138 0.46 -0.81 0.14
C ASN A 138 -0.87 -0.26 -0.42
N ILE A 139 -2.03 -0.71 0.09
CA ILE A 139 -3.35 -0.26 -0.40
C ILE A 139 -3.55 1.25 -0.29
N THR A 140 -2.92 1.90 0.68
CA THR A 140 -3.01 3.35 0.89
C THR A 140 -2.47 4.20 -0.26
N PHE A 141 -1.67 3.61 -1.16
CA PHE A 141 -1.10 4.31 -2.32
C PHE A 141 -1.89 4.06 -3.61
N GLN A 142 -2.96 3.27 -3.56
CA GLN A 142 -3.82 3.00 -4.70
C GLN A 142 -4.79 4.16 -4.94
N GLN A 143 -4.97 4.54 -6.21
CA GLN A 143 -5.91 5.61 -6.60
C GLN A 143 -7.35 5.11 -6.71
N SER A 144 -7.53 3.83 -7.05
CA SER A 144 -8.84 3.18 -7.13
C SER A 144 -8.73 1.76 -6.57
N LEU A 145 -9.83 1.26 -6.01
CA LEU A 145 -9.93 0.00 -5.31
C LEU A 145 -10.93 -0.94 -5.98
N PHE A 146 -10.80 -2.24 -5.66
CA PHE A 146 -11.35 -3.36 -6.42
C PHE A 146 -10.76 -3.51 -7.82
N TRP A 147 -10.88 -4.71 -8.38
CA TRP A 147 -10.48 -5.02 -9.76
C TRP A 147 -11.17 -4.17 -10.83
N ASP A 148 -12.34 -3.61 -10.54
CA ASP A 148 -13.11 -2.75 -11.44
C ASP A 148 -13.01 -1.26 -11.07
N GLY A 149 -12.18 -0.89 -10.10
CA GLY A 149 -11.92 0.49 -9.72
C GLY A 149 -13.12 1.23 -9.14
N ARG A 150 -14.18 0.53 -8.72
CA ARG A 150 -15.47 1.15 -8.34
C ARG A 150 -15.48 1.87 -6.98
N ALA A 151 -14.41 1.77 -6.21
CA ALA A 151 -14.29 2.43 -4.91
C ALA A 151 -13.06 3.34 -4.89
N ASP A 152 -13.27 4.57 -4.43
CA ASP A 152 -12.25 5.62 -4.41
C ASP A 152 -11.54 5.69 -3.04
N THR A 153 -12.15 5.11 -2.00
CA THR A 153 -11.61 5.12 -0.63
C THR A 153 -11.67 3.76 0.03
N ILE A 154 -10.74 3.53 0.97
CA ILE A 154 -10.70 2.29 1.75
C ILE A 154 -11.98 2.14 2.59
N GLU A 155 -12.51 3.24 3.12
CA GLU A 155 -13.78 3.25 3.85
C GLU A 155 -14.94 2.76 2.98
N GLN A 156 -15.05 3.24 1.74
CA GLN A 156 -16.06 2.80 0.79
C GLN A 156 -15.87 1.31 0.43
N GLN A 157 -14.62 0.87 0.24
CA GLN A 157 -14.30 -0.52 -0.04
C GLN A 157 -14.72 -1.45 1.12
N VAL A 158 -14.36 -1.09 2.36
CA VAL A 158 -14.72 -1.86 3.57
C VAL A 158 -16.23 -1.94 3.74
N GLU A 159 -16.95 -0.82 3.59
CA GLU A 159 -18.42 -0.83 3.64
C GLU A 159 -19.02 -1.77 2.60
N GLN A 160 -18.57 -1.69 1.34
CA GLN A 160 -19.08 -2.54 0.27
C GLN A 160 -18.86 -4.03 0.54
N VAL A 161 -17.68 -4.42 1.06
CA VAL A 161 -17.37 -5.83 1.40
C VAL A 161 -18.23 -6.34 2.56
N LEU A 162 -18.39 -5.54 3.62
CA LEU A 162 -19.23 -5.89 4.77
C LEU A 162 -20.68 -6.19 4.34
N LEU A 163 -21.24 -5.32 3.51
CA LEU A 163 -22.64 -5.40 3.08
C LEU A 163 -22.87 -6.34 1.89
N ASN A 164 -21.82 -6.78 1.18
CA ASN A 164 -21.96 -7.63 0.01
C ASN A 164 -22.51 -9.01 0.42
N PRO A 165 -23.64 -9.46 -0.17
CA PRO A 165 -24.26 -10.71 0.22
C PRO A 165 -23.47 -11.96 -0.15
N ALA A 166 -22.57 -11.88 -1.13
CA ALA A 166 -21.68 -12.98 -1.47
C ALA A 166 -20.45 -13.04 -0.57
N GLU A 167 -20.07 -11.94 0.09
CA GLU A 167 -18.82 -11.83 0.87
C GLU A 167 -19.10 -11.98 2.36
N MET A 168 -19.22 -10.87 3.12
CA MET A 168 -19.43 -10.93 4.56
C MET A 168 -20.91 -11.02 4.95
N HIS A 169 -21.84 -10.61 4.08
CA HIS A 169 -23.29 -10.72 4.26
C HIS A 169 -23.79 -10.25 5.65
N ILE A 170 -23.29 -9.11 6.15
CA ILE A 170 -23.78 -8.52 7.39
C ILE A 170 -24.64 -7.27 7.12
N THR A 171 -25.65 -7.02 7.94
CA THR A 171 -26.35 -5.72 7.96
C THR A 171 -25.68 -4.75 8.93
N ARG A 172 -25.90 -3.44 8.74
CA ARG A 172 -25.38 -2.40 9.64
C ARG A 172 -25.80 -2.62 11.09
N GLN A 173 -27.06 -3.02 11.31
CA GLN A 173 -27.62 -3.28 12.63
C GLN A 173 -27.01 -4.52 13.28
N GLN A 174 -26.87 -5.62 12.52
CA GLN A 174 -26.22 -6.84 13.02
C GLN A 174 -24.77 -6.57 13.40
N LEU A 175 -24.02 -5.82 12.60
CA LEU A 175 -22.63 -5.48 12.88
C LEU A 175 -22.51 -4.69 14.17
N VAL A 176 -23.29 -3.62 14.33
CA VAL A 176 -23.26 -2.81 15.56
C VAL A 176 -23.64 -3.63 16.78
N ALA A 177 -24.68 -4.46 16.69
CA ALA A 177 -25.09 -5.34 17.78
C ALA A 177 -24.01 -6.38 18.13
N ALA A 178 -23.37 -6.98 17.13
CA ALA A 178 -22.32 -7.98 17.32
C ALA A 178 -21.10 -7.38 18.02
N VAL A 179 -20.63 -6.22 17.55
CA VAL A 179 -19.46 -5.53 18.14
C VAL A 179 -19.78 -4.97 19.54
N ALA A 180 -20.95 -4.37 19.73
CA ALA A 180 -21.35 -3.81 21.03
C ALA A 180 -21.54 -4.88 22.14
N ALA A 181 -21.81 -6.13 21.75
CA ALA A 181 -21.97 -7.24 22.68
C ALA A 181 -20.65 -7.80 23.23
N VAL A 182 -19.49 -7.42 22.66
CA VAL A 182 -18.19 -7.94 23.09
C VAL A 182 -17.61 -7.07 24.19
N PRO A 183 -17.24 -7.66 25.35
CA PRO A 183 -16.49 -6.94 26.38
C PRO A 183 -15.18 -6.37 25.83
N GLY A 184 -14.85 -5.14 26.20
CA GLY A 184 -13.63 -4.46 25.78
C GLY A 184 -13.76 -3.57 24.54
N TYR A 185 -14.66 -3.86 23.58
CA TYR A 185 -14.76 -3.00 22.39
C TYR A 185 -15.16 -1.57 22.76
N ARG A 186 -16.13 -1.37 23.66
CA ARG A 186 -16.53 -0.02 24.10
C ARG A 186 -15.35 0.83 24.61
N GLU A 187 -14.41 0.22 25.31
CA GLU A 187 -13.19 0.88 25.80
C GLU A 187 -12.25 1.22 24.63
N GLN A 188 -12.06 0.29 23.69
CA GLN A 188 -11.27 0.54 22.48
C GLN A 188 -11.88 1.64 21.59
N PHE A 189 -13.21 1.70 21.46
CA PHE A 189 -13.91 2.79 20.77
C PHE A 189 -13.69 4.13 21.50
N ALA A 190 -13.80 4.15 22.82
CA ALA A 190 -13.51 5.34 23.61
C ALA A 190 -12.06 5.83 23.40
N ALA A 191 -11.09 4.93 23.37
CA ALA A 191 -9.69 5.28 23.09
C ALA A 191 -9.48 5.77 21.65
N ALA A 192 -10.15 5.18 20.67
CA ALA A 192 -9.97 5.49 19.25
C ALA A 192 -10.72 6.76 18.79
N PHE A 193 -11.88 7.06 19.38
CA PHE A 193 -12.81 8.09 18.92
C PHE A 193 -13.23 9.10 20.00
N ALA A 194 -12.64 9.01 21.21
CA ALA A 194 -13.06 9.76 22.40
C ALA A 194 -14.55 9.52 22.77
N ASP A 195 -15.12 8.41 22.31
CA ASP A 195 -16.51 8.04 22.52
C ASP A 195 -16.67 6.51 22.45
N SER A 196 -17.29 5.94 23.48
CA SER A 196 -17.52 4.50 23.62
C SER A 196 -18.61 3.93 22.71
N GLN A 197 -19.40 4.79 22.06
CA GLN A 197 -20.49 4.34 21.19
C GLN A 197 -19.94 3.60 19.97
N VAL A 198 -20.38 2.35 19.82
CA VAL A 198 -20.16 1.56 18.61
C VAL A 198 -21.12 2.05 17.52
N SER A 199 -20.59 2.37 16.35
CA SER A 199 -21.37 2.66 15.15
C SER A 199 -20.76 1.96 13.94
N PHE A 200 -21.57 1.74 12.91
CA PHE A 200 -21.09 1.12 11.67
C PHE A 200 -19.97 1.95 11.02
N ASP A 201 -20.15 3.27 10.94
CA ASP A 201 -19.15 4.20 10.38
C ASP A 201 -17.82 4.15 11.16
N ARG A 202 -17.86 4.09 12.50
CA ARG A 202 -16.64 3.98 13.30
C ARG A 202 -15.91 2.64 13.10
N VAL A 203 -16.66 1.54 12.89
CA VAL A 203 -16.06 0.25 12.53
C VAL A 203 -15.35 0.35 11.18
N VAL A 204 -16.02 0.89 10.16
CA VAL A 204 -15.46 1.10 8.82
C VAL A 204 -14.19 1.97 8.89
N ARG A 205 -14.25 3.11 9.58
CA ARG A 205 -13.11 4.02 9.75
C ARG A 205 -11.95 3.39 10.50
N ALA A 206 -12.22 2.60 11.54
CA ALA A 206 -11.17 1.92 12.30
C ALA A 206 -10.45 0.88 11.43
N VAL A 207 -11.20 0.01 10.75
CA VAL A 207 -10.64 -0.99 9.82
C VAL A 207 -9.84 -0.32 8.70
N ALA A 208 -10.38 0.73 8.09
CA ALA A 208 -9.67 1.48 7.05
C ALA A 208 -8.40 2.18 7.59
N CYS A 209 -8.40 2.66 8.84
CA CYS A 209 -7.21 3.22 9.47
C CYS A 209 -6.11 2.17 9.64
N PHE A 210 -6.46 0.97 10.09
CA PHE A 210 -5.52 -0.15 10.19
C PHE A 210 -4.97 -0.57 8.82
N GLN A 211 -5.82 -0.69 7.80
CA GLN A 211 -5.36 -1.07 6.45
C GLN A 211 -4.31 -0.11 5.89
N ARG A 212 -4.40 1.20 6.20
CA ARG A 212 -3.38 2.19 5.81
C ARG A 212 -2.01 1.96 6.46
N THR A 213 -1.96 1.28 7.60
CA THR A 213 -0.69 0.91 8.26
C THR A 213 -0.02 -0.31 7.63
N VAL A 214 -0.73 -1.04 6.77
CA VAL A 214 -0.21 -2.23 6.08
C VAL A 214 0.64 -1.79 4.89
N VAL A 215 1.78 -1.18 5.19
CA VAL A 215 2.76 -0.74 4.19
C VAL A 215 4.00 -1.61 4.21
N GLY A 216 4.55 -1.79 3.02
CA GLY A 216 5.91 -2.25 2.83
C GLY A 216 6.90 -1.12 2.86
N GLY A 217 8.16 -1.50 2.64
CA GLY A 217 9.29 -0.60 2.50
C GLY A 217 10.57 -1.37 2.70
N GLY A 218 11.69 -0.78 2.32
CA GLY A 218 13.02 -1.37 2.50
C GLY A 218 13.26 -2.63 1.65
N SER A 219 12.53 -2.79 0.55
CA SER A 219 12.89 -3.81 -0.45
C SER A 219 14.30 -3.55 -1.00
N ARG A 220 14.92 -4.55 -1.64
CA ARG A 220 16.21 -4.34 -2.33
C ARG A 220 16.11 -3.19 -3.34
N PHE A 221 14.96 -3.05 -4.00
CA PHE A 221 14.69 -1.94 -4.90
C PHE A 221 14.63 -0.59 -4.16
N ASP A 222 13.88 -0.49 -3.06
CA ASP A 222 13.81 0.76 -2.28
C ASP A 222 15.19 1.22 -1.80
N ARG A 223 16.02 0.28 -1.33
CA ARG A 223 17.39 0.53 -0.87
C ARG A 223 18.33 0.93 -2.01
N PHE A 224 18.25 0.24 -3.15
CA PHE A 224 18.99 0.57 -4.36
C PHE A 224 18.68 1.99 -4.83
N VAL A 225 17.39 2.31 -4.93
CA VAL A 225 16.91 3.64 -5.29
C VAL A 225 17.31 4.69 -4.24
N GLY A 226 17.50 4.27 -2.99
CA GLY A 226 18.02 5.09 -1.88
C GLY A 226 19.53 5.28 -1.85
N GLY A 227 20.29 4.71 -2.79
CA GLY A 227 21.74 4.91 -2.92
C GLY A 227 22.60 3.66 -2.72
N GLU A 228 22.01 2.51 -2.37
CA GLU A 228 22.74 1.25 -2.24
C GLU A 228 22.87 0.53 -3.60
N TYR A 229 23.64 1.13 -4.52
CA TYR A 229 23.70 0.71 -5.93
C TYR A 229 24.27 -0.69 -6.15
N ASP A 230 25.11 -1.18 -5.24
CA ASP A 230 25.71 -2.52 -5.32
C ASP A 230 24.74 -3.65 -4.94
N LEU A 231 23.48 -3.34 -4.59
CA LEU A 231 22.51 -4.35 -4.15
C LEU A 231 22.01 -5.28 -5.25
N PHE A 232 22.09 -4.88 -6.52
CA PHE A 232 21.73 -5.73 -7.65
C PHE A 232 22.99 -6.08 -8.43
N SER A 233 23.21 -7.37 -8.61
CA SER A 233 24.25 -7.92 -9.47
C SER A 233 23.60 -8.78 -10.54
N ASP A 234 24.24 -8.82 -11.70
CA ASP A 234 23.89 -9.73 -12.81
C ASP A 234 24.25 -11.19 -12.48
#